data_AF-A0A6G3XQE6-F1
#
_entry.id   AF-A0A6G3XQE6-F1
#
_cell.length_a   1.000
_cell.length_b   1.000
_cell.length_c   1.000
_cell.angle_alpha   90.00
_cell.angle_beta   90.00
_cell.angle_gamma   90.00
#
_symmetry.space_group_name_H-M   'P 1'
#
loop_
_entity.id
_entity.type
_entity.pdbx_description
1 polymer ?
#
loop_
_entity_poly.entity_id
_entity_poly.type
_entity_poly.pdbx_seq_one_letter_code
_entity_poly.pdbx_strand_id
1 'polypeptide(L)'
;GTSGALRVNLNWEVRKQFKGWGAKLGRAVAMHADLDLDLCALYELADGRKGVVQSLGNAFGSLTRPPFIHLDGDDRTGALSTGENMSINLDHK
;
A
#
# COMPACT_ATOMS: atom_id res chain seq x y z
N GLY A 1 -18.40 -10.51 -17.88
CA GLY A 1 -17.72 -9.94 -16.70
C GLY A 1 -16.33 -10.53 -16.63
N THR A 2 -15.35 -9.76 -16.20
CA THR A 2 -13.96 -10.20 -16.01
C THR A 2 -13.88 -11.29 -14.93
N SER A 3 -12.97 -12.24 -15.09
CA SER A 3 -12.68 -13.33 -14.14
C SER A 3 -11.17 -13.41 -13.90
N GLY A 4 -10.74 -14.18 -12.91
CA GLY A 4 -9.34 -14.38 -12.53
C GLY A 4 -8.86 -13.45 -11.42
N ALA A 5 -7.54 -13.31 -11.29
CA ALA A 5 -6.92 -12.51 -10.24
C ALA A 5 -6.37 -11.18 -10.80
N LEU A 6 -6.77 -10.06 -10.20
CA LEU A 6 -6.13 -8.77 -10.37
C LEU A 6 -5.09 -8.56 -9.26
N ARG A 7 -3.90 -8.07 -9.61
CA ARG A 7 -2.86 -7.68 -8.66
C ARG A 7 -2.49 -6.22 -8.83
N VAL A 8 -2.38 -5.53 -7.70
CA VAL A 8 -1.89 -4.15 -7.59
C VAL A 8 -0.68 -4.18 -6.67
N ASN A 9 0.39 -3.49 -7.06
CA ASN A 9 1.62 -3.41 -6.29
C ASN A 9 1.99 -1.94 -6.09
N LEU A 10 2.29 -1.57 -4.85
CA LEU A 10 2.89 -0.29 -4.49
C LEU A 10 4.32 -0.56 -4.03
N ASN A 11 5.29 -0.08 -4.81
CA ASN A 11 6.71 -0.22 -4.49
C ASN A 11 7.39 1.14 -4.65
N TRP A 12 8.18 1.53 -3.65
CA TRP A 12 8.80 2.84 -3.56
C TRP A 12 10.09 2.77 -2.73
N GLU A 13 10.98 3.73 -2.92
CA GLU A 13 12.25 3.83 -2.18
C GLU A 13 12.49 5.27 -1.68
N VAL A 14 13.03 5.40 -0.47
CA VAL A 14 13.54 6.70 0.01
C VAL A 14 14.86 6.99 -0.69
N ARG A 15 14.87 7.99 -1.58
CA ARG A 15 16.14 8.53 -2.10
C ARG A 15 16.87 9.29 -1.00
N LYS A 16 17.97 8.73 -0.50
CA LYS A 16 18.85 9.40 0.47
C LYS A 16 19.46 10.65 -0.19
N GLN A 17 19.06 11.84 0.28
CA GLN A 17 19.64 13.09 -0.20
C GLN A 17 21.05 13.30 0.41
N PHE A 18 22.03 13.41 -0.49
CA PHE A 18 23.41 13.90 -0.32
C PHE A 18 24.36 13.17 0.65
N LYS A 19 25.37 12.48 0.08
CA LYS A 19 26.65 12.19 0.76
C LYS A 19 27.65 13.31 0.44
N GLY A 20 28.07 14.10 1.43
CA GLY A 20 29.14 15.10 1.23
C GLY A 20 29.23 16.18 2.32
N TRP A 21 30.29 17.01 2.24
CA TRP A 21 30.60 18.09 3.20
C TRP A 21 29.50 19.19 3.30
N GLY A 22 28.62 19.31 2.30
CA GLY A 22 27.44 20.20 2.33
C GLY A 22 26.24 19.68 3.14
N ALA A 23 26.26 18.42 3.58
CA ALA A 23 25.13 17.80 4.29
C ALA A 23 24.93 18.35 5.71
N LYS A 24 25.96 18.96 6.33
CA LYS A 24 25.83 19.55 7.68
C LYS A 24 25.07 20.87 7.70
N LEU A 25 25.14 21.66 6.62
CA LEU A 25 24.35 22.89 6.46
C LEU A 25 22.93 22.58 5.93
N GLY A 26 22.79 21.55 5.10
CA GLY A 26 21.48 21.09 4.59
C GLY A 26 20.65 20.32 5.62
N ARG A 27 21.25 19.75 6.68
CA ARG A 27 20.55 18.95 7.70
C ARG A 27 19.48 19.69 8.52
N ALA A 28 19.58 21.02 8.62
CA ALA A 28 18.55 21.82 9.28
C ALA A 28 17.33 22.10 8.38
N VAL A 29 17.46 21.88 7.06
CA VAL A 29 16.42 22.14 6.05
C VAL A 29 15.89 20.83 5.46
N ALA A 30 16.71 19.79 5.41
CA ALA A 30 16.35 18.43 5.00
C ALA A 30 15.91 17.62 6.22
N MET A 31 14.83 18.07 6.88
CA MET A 31 13.92 17.09 7.43
C MET A 31 13.40 16.31 6.22
N HIS A 32 13.95 15.12 6.00
CA HIS A 32 13.22 14.10 5.27
C HIS A 32 11.90 13.99 6.00
N ALA A 33 10.87 14.67 5.50
CA ALA A 33 9.51 14.41 5.88
C ALA A 33 9.36 12.89 5.78
N ASP A 34 8.93 12.25 6.86
CA ASP A 34 8.69 10.81 6.92
C ASP A 34 7.74 10.45 5.77
N LEU A 35 8.31 10.11 4.62
CA LEU A 35 7.58 9.73 3.42
C LEU A 35 7.04 8.35 3.72
N ASP A 36 5.72 8.24 3.72
CA ASP A 36 4.98 7.03 4.02
C ASP A 36 3.83 6.97 3.01
N LEU A 37 3.82 5.94 2.18
CA LEU A 37 2.84 5.77 1.12
C LEU A 37 1.97 4.55 1.43
N ASP A 38 0.66 4.74 1.44
CA ASP A 38 -0.30 3.68 1.72
C ASP A 38 -0.92 3.10 0.43
N LEU A 39 -1.04 1.78 0.33
CA LEU A 39 -1.93 1.10 -0.61
C LEU A 39 -3.29 0.79 0.05
N CYS A 40 -4.37 1.34 -0.51
CA CYS A 40 -5.73 1.04 -0.06
C CYS A 40 -6.71 0.83 -1.22
N ALA A 41 -7.83 0.17 -0.93
CA ALA A 41 -8.96 0.04 -1.84
C ALA A 41 -10.27 0.26 -1.10
N LEU A 42 -11.07 1.21 -1.60
CA LEU A 42 -12.47 1.38 -1.21
C LEU A 42 -13.34 0.41 -2.01
N TYR A 43 -14.35 -0.16 -1.38
CA TYR A 43 -15.28 -1.09 -2.03
C TYR A 43 -16.74 -0.81 -1.64
N GLU A 44 -17.63 -1.24 -2.54
CA GLU A 44 -19.06 -1.37 -2.32
C GLU A 44 -19.50 -2.74 -2.88
N LEU A 45 -20.14 -3.55 -2.04
CA LEU A 45 -20.71 -4.83 -2.43
C LEU A 45 -22.09 -4.63 -3.05
N ALA A 46 -22.57 -5.62 -3.81
CA ALA A 46 -23.89 -5.57 -4.45
C ALA A 46 -25.06 -5.44 -3.44
N ASP A 47 -24.86 -5.84 -2.19
CA ASP A 47 -25.82 -5.65 -1.09
C ASP A 47 -25.73 -4.27 -0.41
N GLY A 48 -24.90 -3.38 -0.94
CA GLY A 48 -24.70 -2.01 -0.47
C GLY A 48 -23.71 -1.86 0.69
N ARG A 49 -23.13 -2.96 1.22
CA ARG A 49 -22.09 -2.85 2.25
C ARG A 49 -20.84 -2.20 1.67
N LYS A 50 -20.30 -1.22 2.41
CA LYS A 50 -19.12 -0.44 2.03
C LYS A 50 -17.99 -0.68 3.01
N GLY A 51 -16.76 -0.44 2.56
CA GLY A 51 -15.61 -0.46 3.44
C GLY A 51 -14.32 -0.14 2.71
N VAL A 52 -13.22 -0.44 3.39
CA VAL A 52 -11.86 -0.22 2.91
C VAL A 52 -11.02 -1.44 3.24
N VAL A 53 -10.13 -1.81 2.32
CA VAL A 53 -8.99 -2.67 2.61
C VAL A 53 -7.76 -1.78 2.68
N GLN A 54 -7.09 -1.75 3.84
CA GLN A 54 -5.91 -0.93 4.13
C GLN A 54 -5.21 -1.45 5.39
N SER A 55 -3.93 -1.08 5.57
CA SER A 55 -3.15 -1.39 6.77
C SER A 55 -3.64 -0.64 8.00
N LEU A 56 -4.00 0.64 7.84
CA LEU A 56 -4.54 1.49 8.90
C LEU A 56 -5.84 0.91 9.49
N GLY A 57 -5.78 0.47 10.75
CA GLY A 57 -6.91 -0.18 11.43
C GLY A 57 -7.00 -1.69 11.23
N ASN A 58 -5.94 -2.34 10.72
CA ASN A 58 -5.83 -3.80 10.55
C ASN A 58 -6.89 -4.41 9.60
N ALA A 59 -7.27 -3.69 8.55
CA ALA A 59 -8.30 -4.10 7.59
C ALA A 59 -7.69 -4.77 6.34
N PHE A 60 -6.89 -5.83 6.53
CA PHE A 60 -6.15 -6.49 5.43
C PHE A 60 -7.01 -7.32 4.47
N GLY A 61 -8.28 -7.57 4.80
CA GLY A 61 -9.20 -8.30 3.94
C GLY A 61 -8.91 -9.81 3.87
N SER A 62 -9.33 -10.45 2.78
CA SER A 62 -9.18 -11.89 2.52
C SER A 62 -9.62 -12.22 1.09
N LEU A 63 -9.02 -13.24 0.48
CA LEU A 63 -9.42 -13.76 -0.83
C LEU A 63 -10.54 -14.82 -0.77
N THR A 64 -10.91 -15.31 0.41
CA THR A 64 -11.90 -16.40 0.57
C THR A 64 -13.24 -15.95 1.15
N ARG A 65 -13.36 -14.67 1.49
CA ARG A 65 -14.60 -14.04 1.96
C ARG A 65 -14.75 -12.65 1.33
N PRO A 66 -15.97 -12.13 1.15
CA PRO A 66 -16.17 -10.75 0.69
C PRO A 66 -15.35 -9.76 1.54
N PRO A 67 -14.71 -8.74 0.92
CA PRO A 67 -14.85 -8.31 -0.47
C PRO A 67 -13.95 -9.03 -1.48
N PHE A 68 -13.31 -10.14 -1.11
CA PHE A 68 -12.37 -10.90 -1.96
C PHE A 68 -11.12 -10.09 -2.39
N ILE A 69 -10.75 -9.12 -1.56
CA ILE A 69 -9.57 -8.26 -1.69
C ILE A 69 -8.67 -8.54 -0.49
N HIS A 70 -7.37 -8.72 -0.71
CA HIS A 70 -6.38 -8.96 0.33
C HIS A 70 -5.14 -8.09 0.12
N LEU A 71 -4.76 -7.33 1.15
CA LEU A 71 -3.49 -6.61 1.25
C LEU A 71 -2.52 -7.45 2.10
N ASP A 72 -1.29 -7.64 1.63
CA ASP A 72 -0.32 -8.54 2.26
C ASP A 72 0.52 -7.91 3.39
N GLY A 73 0.53 -6.58 3.53
CA GLY A 73 1.34 -5.90 4.53
C GLY A 73 1.22 -4.37 4.50
N ASP A 74 2.10 -3.73 5.28
CA ASP A 74 2.26 -2.27 5.44
C ASP A 74 3.77 -1.93 5.35
N ASP A 75 4.25 -1.40 4.23
CA ASP A 75 5.64 -0.92 4.09
C ASP A 75 5.72 0.59 4.29
N ARG A 76 5.81 0.96 5.57
CA ARG A 76 5.90 2.35 6.02
C ARG A 76 7.20 3.06 5.69
N THR A 77 8.17 2.34 5.13
CA THR A 77 9.56 2.82 5.00
C THR A 77 10.13 2.73 3.60
N GLY A 78 9.47 2.01 2.70
CA GLY A 78 9.98 1.71 1.36
C GLY A 78 11.22 0.82 1.41
N ALA A 79 11.35 0.01 2.47
CA ALA A 79 12.50 -0.86 2.68
C ALA A 79 12.28 -2.27 2.10
N LEU A 80 11.03 -2.67 1.86
CA LEU A 80 10.73 -3.95 1.25
C LEU A 80 10.86 -3.85 -0.26
N SER A 81 11.76 -4.64 -0.83
CA SER A 81 11.98 -4.67 -2.29
C SER A 81 10.74 -5.12 -3.08
N THR A 82 9.81 -5.82 -2.43
CA THR A 82 8.53 -6.23 -3.02
C THR A 82 7.42 -5.19 -2.83
N GLY A 83 7.63 -4.19 -1.97
CA GLY A 83 6.59 -3.25 -1.56
C GLY A 83 5.36 -3.94 -0.95
N GLU A 84 4.21 -3.28 -1.09
CA GLU A 84 2.89 -3.76 -0.69
C GLU A 84 2.14 -4.36 -1.88
N ASN A 85 1.45 -5.49 -1.68
CA ASN A 85 0.70 -6.17 -2.72
C ASN A 85 -0.76 -6.36 -2.32
N MET A 86 -1.64 -5.89 -3.20
CA MET A 86 -3.06 -6.18 -3.13
C MET A 86 -3.45 -7.20 -4.20
N SER A 87 -4.10 -8.27 -3.76
CA SER A 87 -4.70 -9.27 -4.64
C SER A 87 -6.22 -9.16 -4.57
N ILE A 88 -6.87 -9.26 -5.73
CA ILE A 88 -8.32 -9.17 -5.89
C ILE A 88 -8.78 -10.39 -6.69
N ASN A 89 -9.66 -11.19 -6.11
CA ASN A 89 -10.26 -12.34 -6.79
C ASN A 89 -11.56 -11.91 -7.49
N LEU A 90 -11.52 -11.84 -8.83
CA LEU A 90 -12.62 -11.40 -9.70
C LEU A 90 -13.55 -12.55 -10.10
N ASP A 91 -13.33 -13.77 -9.60
CA ASP A 91 -14.26 -14.89 -9.83
C ASP A 91 -15.56 -14.74 -9.02
N HIS A 92 -15.59 -13.79 -8.09
CA HIS A 92 -16.74 -13.46 -7.27
C HIS A 92 -17.32 -12.10 -7.66
N LYS A 93 -18.66 -11.97 -7.63
CA LYS A 93 -19.42 -10.76 -7.96
C LYS A 93 -20.28 -10.33 -6.80
#